data_AF-A0A7Y0N0Y7-F1
#
_entry.id   AF-A0A7Y0N0Y7-F1
#
_cell.length_a   1.000
_cell.length_b   1.000
_cell.length_c   1.000
_cell.angle_alpha   90.00
_cell.angle_beta   90.00
_cell.angle_gamma   90.00
#
_symmetry.space_group_name_H-M   'P 1'
#
loop_
_entity.id
_entity.type
_entity.pdbx_description
1 polymer ?
#
loop_
_entity_poly.entity_id
_entity_poly.type
_entity_poly.pdbx_seq_one_letter_code
_entity_poly.pdbx_strand_id
1 'polypeptide(L)'
;KTTIVRLLPITGRSHQLRVHMQALGHPIVGDEFYATEEAKVFSERLELHASELSFYHPKSHWLRSIFVPCDFYPEAEEMIFDYFDPERKLPDYKTLPRP
;
A
#
# COMPACT_ATOMS: atom_id res chain seq x y z
N LYS A 1 -12.74 -18.94 1.31
CA LYS A 1 -11.26 -18.99 1.36
C LYS A 1 -10.74 -17.58 1.15
N THR A 2 -9.68 -17.19 1.86
CA THR A 2 -9.08 -15.85 1.78
C THR A 2 -7.64 -15.94 1.28
N THR A 3 -7.06 -14.81 0.89
CA THR A 3 -5.68 -14.73 0.38
C THR A 3 -5.06 -13.42 0.86
N ILE A 4 -3.80 -13.48 1.27
CA ILE A 4 -3.00 -12.29 1.59
C ILE A 4 -2.43 -11.73 0.30
N VAL A 5 -2.65 -10.44 0.05
CA VAL A 5 -2.22 -9.75 -1.16
C VAL A 5 -1.45 -8.50 -0.77
N ARG A 6 -0.25 -8.33 -1.33
CA ARG A 6 0.49 -7.07 -1.25
C ARG A 6 0.03 -6.15 -2.39
N LEU A 7 -0.32 -4.91 -2.06
CA LEU A 7 -0.86 -3.93 -2.99
C LEU A 7 0.07 -2.73 -3.06
N LEU A 8 0.49 -2.33 -4.27
CA LEU A 8 1.34 -1.17 -4.50
C LEU A 8 0.56 -0.14 -5.34
N PRO A 9 -0.19 0.78 -4.71
CA PRO A 9 -0.96 1.79 -5.44
C PRO A 9 -0.02 2.82 -6.09
N ILE A 10 -0.09 2.96 -7.42
CA ILE A 10 0.66 3.99 -8.16
C ILE A 10 0.04 5.39 -7.98
N THR A 11 -1.29 5.45 -7.86
CA THR A 11 -2.05 6.69 -7.61
C THR A 11 -2.73 6.64 -6.25
N GLY A 12 -3.12 7.81 -5.71
CA GLY A 12 -3.77 7.94 -4.39
C GLY A 12 -5.26 8.30 -4.44
N ARG A 13 -6.05 7.70 -5.33
CA ARG A 13 -7.50 7.99 -5.38
C ARG A 13 -8.22 7.47 -4.13
N SER A 14 -9.29 8.16 -3.73
CA SER A 14 -10.11 7.74 -2.59
C SER A 14 -10.59 6.30 -2.77
N HIS A 15 -10.38 5.47 -1.75
CA HIS A 15 -10.75 4.05 -1.71
C HIS A 15 -10.20 3.19 -2.86
N GLN A 16 -9.16 3.64 -3.57
CA GLN A 16 -8.68 2.99 -4.80
C GLN A 16 -8.47 1.49 -4.67
N LEU A 17 -7.72 1.04 -3.66
CA LEU A 17 -7.44 -0.38 -3.44
C LEU A 17 -8.71 -1.19 -3.16
N ARG A 18 -9.61 -0.64 -2.34
CA ARG A 18 -10.86 -1.30 -1.95
C ARG A 18 -11.77 -1.52 -3.16
N VAL A 19 -11.96 -0.48 -3.97
CA VAL A 19 -12.75 -0.54 -5.20
C VAL A 19 -12.10 -1.45 -6.24
N HIS A 20 -10.78 -1.41 -6.40
CA HIS A 20 -10.07 -2.30 -7.34
C HIS A 20 -10.24 -3.77 -6.95
N MET A 21 -10.05 -4.10 -5.67
CA MET A 21 -10.19 -5.47 -5.18
C MET A 21 -11.63 -5.99 -5.33
N GLN A 22 -12.63 -5.15 -5.06
CA GLN A 22 -14.03 -5.47 -5.38
C GLN A 22 -14.24 -5.71 -6.88
N ALA A 23 -13.75 -4.83 -7.74
CA ALA A 23 -13.93 -4.93 -9.19
C ALA A 23 -13.27 -6.21 -9.77
N LEU A 24 -12.21 -6.69 -9.14
CA LEU A 24 -11.55 -7.97 -9.46
C LEU A 24 -12.32 -9.20 -8.93
N GLY A 25 -13.41 -9.03 -8.17
CA GLY A 25 -14.17 -10.12 -7.54
C GLY A 25 -13.56 -10.64 -6.24
N HIS A 26 -12.57 -9.93 -5.68
CA HIS A 26 -11.86 -10.31 -4.46
C HIS A 26 -11.88 -9.15 -3.45
N PRO A 27 -13.06 -8.73 -2.94
CA PRO A 27 -13.15 -7.62 -2.01
C PRO A 27 -12.32 -7.88 -0.74
N ILE A 28 -11.82 -6.80 -0.15
CA ILE A 28 -11.07 -6.86 1.12
C ILE A 28 -12.04 -7.28 2.23
N VAL A 29 -11.63 -8.23 3.07
CA VAL A 29 -12.45 -8.69 4.19
C VAL A 29 -12.61 -7.60 5.26
N GLY A 30 -13.78 -7.58 5.91
CA GLY A 30 -14.13 -6.52 6.86
C GLY A 30 -14.40 -5.14 6.23
N ASP A 31 -14.45 -5.04 4.89
CA ASP A 31 -14.83 -3.78 4.23
C ASP A 31 -16.35 -3.56 4.29
N GLU A 32 -16.79 -2.58 5.07
CA GLU A 32 -18.21 -2.27 5.27
C GLU A 32 -18.96 -1.83 3.99
N PHE A 33 -18.24 -1.34 2.98
CA PHE A 33 -18.85 -0.68 1.81
C PHE A 33 -18.77 -1.51 0.53
N TYR A 34 -17.66 -2.24 0.33
CA TYR A 34 -17.38 -2.89 -0.94
C TYR A 34 -17.36 -4.42 -0.87
N ALA A 35 -17.40 -5.02 0.33
CA ALA A 35 -17.43 -6.48 0.49
C ALA A 35 -18.86 -7.04 0.40
N THR A 36 -18.95 -8.34 0.04
CA THR A 36 -20.19 -9.10 0.27
C THR A 36 -20.38 -9.32 1.77
N GLU A 37 -21.60 -9.68 2.20
CA GLU A 37 -21.85 -9.93 3.62
C GLU A 37 -20.94 -11.03 4.18
N GLU A 38 -20.64 -12.09 3.41
CA GLU A 38 -19.73 -13.14 3.87
C GLU A 38 -18.29 -12.63 4.08
N ALA A 39 -17.80 -11.76 3.20
CA ALA A 39 -16.45 -11.19 3.32
C ALA A 39 -16.39 -10.09 4.38
N LYS A 40 -17.47 -9.36 4.59
CA LYS A 40 -17.60 -8.33 5.61
C LYS A 40 -17.58 -8.92 7.02
N VAL A 41 -18.32 -10.01 7.27
CA VAL A 41 -18.35 -10.65 8.60
C VAL A 41 -17.11 -11.49 8.92
N PHE A 42 -16.19 -11.65 7.97
CA PHE A 42 -14.96 -12.43 8.17
C PHE A 42 -14.00 -11.77 9.16
N SER A 43 -14.01 -10.44 9.28
CA SER A 43 -13.23 -9.69 10.27
C SER A 43 -14.06 -8.56 10.86
N GLU A 44 -13.77 -8.20 12.11
CA GLU A 44 -14.42 -7.09 12.82
C GLU A 44 -14.01 -5.71 12.29
N ARG A 45 -12.94 -5.64 11.47
CA ARG A 45 -12.42 -4.41 10.88
C ARG A 45 -11.92 -4.65 9.46
N LEU A 46 -11.74 -3.57 8.70
CA LEU A 46 -11.14 -3.62 7.37
C LEU A 46 -9.70 -4.16 7.43
N GLU A 47 -9.44 -5.31 6.81
CA GLU A 47 -8.08 -5.88 6.72
C GLU A 47 -7.27 -5.26 5.57
N LEU A 48 -7.05 -3.95 5.67
CA LEU A 48 -6.16 -3.18 4.80
C LEU A 48 -5.17 -2.40 5.67
N HIS A 49 -3.89 -2.71 5.53
CA HIS A 49 -2.82 -2.10 6.32
C HIS A 49 -1.79 -1.43 5.41
N ALA A 50 -1.40 -0.21 5.75
CA ALA A 50 -0.30 0.49 5.09
C ALA A 50 1.02 0.04 5.71
N SER A 51 1.55 -1.10 5.26
CA SER A 51 2.76 -1.71 5.83
C SER A 51 4.03 -0.92 5.55
N GLU A 52 4.12 -0.25 4.41
CA GLU A 52 5.34 0.40 3.95
C GLU A 52 5.06 1.79 3.36
N LEU A 53 5.91 2.76 3.72
CA LEU A 53 5.90 4.08 3.11
C LEU A 53 7.33 4.58 2.92
N SER A 54 7.63 4.99 1.69
CA SER A 54 8.90 5.64 1.33
C SER A 54 8.66 7.06 0.84
N PHE A 55 9.44 8.02 1.35
CA PHE A 55 9.37 9.42 0.94
C PHE A 55 10.69 10.15 1.19
N TYR A 56 10.92 11.24 0.47
CA TYR A 56 12.04 12.13 0.74
C TYR A 56 11.71 13.06 1.90
N HIS A 57 12.51 13.02 2.94
CA HIS A 57 12.31 13.87 4.11
C HIS A 57 12.43 15.36 3.73
N PRO A 58 11.45 16.22 4.06
CA PRO A 58 11.31 17.56 3.48
C PRO A 58 12.47 18.52 3.80
N LYS A 59 13.16 18.32 4.94
CA LYS A 59 14.31 19.17 5.33
C LYS A 59 15.65 18.66 4.82
N SER A 60 15.81 17.34 4.79
CA SER A 60 17.12 16.72 4.54
C SER A 60 17.27 16.21 3.11
N HIS A 61 16.14 16.05 2.40
CA HIS A 61 16.04 15.48 1.06
C HIS A 61 16.58 14.05 0.94
N TRP A 62 16.76 13.37 2.07
CA TRP A 62 17.13 11.96 2.11
C TRP A 62 15.89 11.10 2.08
N LEU A 63 15.97 10.00 1.35
CA LEU A 63 14.97 8.95 1.37
C LEU A 63 14.83 8.40 2.78
N ARG A 64 13.57 8.23 3.20
CA ARG A 64 13.16 7.52 4.39
C ARG A 64 12.22 6.43 3.95
N SER A 65 12.51 5.20 4.35
CA SER A 65 11.58 4.07 4.25
C SER A 65 11.20 3.66 5.66
N ILE A 66 9.92 3.41 5.86
CA ILE A 66 9.35 2.99 7.13
C ILE A 66 8.51 1.76 6.85
N PHE A 67 8.79 0.69 7.59
CA PHE A 67 8.01 -0.54 7.62
C PHE A 67 7.29 -0.66 8.97
N VAL A 68 6.02 -1.04 8.94
CA VAL A 68 5.22 -1.34 10.12
C VAL A 68 4.56 -2.71 9.93
N PRO A 69 4.82 -3.69 10.81
CA PRO A 69 4.27 -5.02 10.67
C PRO A 69 2.74 -4.98 10.70
N CYS A 70 2.14 -5.87 9.92
CA CYS A 70 0.70 -6.04 9.86
C CYS A 70 0.24 -6.94 11.01
N ASP A 71 -0.78 -6.55 11.75
CA ASP A 71 -1.35 -7.34 12.85
C ASP A 71 -2.02 -8.63 12.37
N PHE A 72 -2.75 -8.59 11.24
CA PHE A 72 -3.37 -9.78 10.64
C PHE A 72 -2.42 -10.65 9.79
N TYR A 73 -1.17 -10.19 9.59
CA TYR A 73 -0.12 -10.97 8.93
C TYR A 73 1.26 -10.56 9.48
N PRO A 74 1.63 -11.02 10.70
CA PRO A 74 2.85 -10.61 11.38
C PRO A 74 4.14 -11.00 10.66
N GLU A 75 4.09 -11.97 9.75
CA GLU A 75 5.20 -12.44 8.94
C GLU A 75 5.50 -11.53 7.72
N ALA A 76 4.81 -10.39 7.60
CA ALA A 76 5.12 -9.41 6.58
C ALA A 76 6.57 -8.89 6.72
N GLU A 77 7.26 -8.77 5.59
CA GLU A 77 8.60 -8.19 5.50
C GLU A 77 8.59 -6.96 4.59
N GLU A 78 9.61 -6.11 4.72
CA GLU A 78 9.81 -4.97 3.82
C GLU A 78 10.15 -5.44 2.40
N MET A 79 9.52 -4.85 1.38
CA MET A 79 9.73 -5.23 -0.02
C MET A 79 9.72 -4.05 -0.99
N ILE A 80 9.52 -2.81 -0.53
CA ILE A 80 9.41 -1.65 -1.43
C ILE A 80 10.63 -1.47 -2.34
N PHE A 81 11.81 -1.85 -1.85
CA PHE A 81 13.07 -1.77 -2.59
C PHE A 81 13.27 -2.90 -3.61
N ASP A 82 12.46 -3.95 -3.58
CA ASP A 82 12.46 -4.99 -4.61
C ASP A 82 11.78 -4.50 -5.90
N TYR A 83 10.87 -3.52 -5.77
CA TYR A 83 10.08 -2.97 -6.88
C TYR A 83 10.54 -1.58 -7.32
N PHE A 84 11.11 -0.80 -6.40
CA PHE A 84 11.57 0.56 -6.67
C PHE A 84 13.04 0.70 -6.26
N ASP A 85 13.86 1.23 -7.17
CA ASP A 85 15.25 1.61 -6.89
C ASP A 85 15.40 3.14 -6.91
N PRO A 86 14.87 3.86 -5.90
CA PRO A 86 14.96 5.31 -5.83
C PRO A 86 16.35 5.76 -5.38
N GLU A 87 16.81 6.88 -5.92
CA GLU A 87 18.02 7.53 -5.41
C GLU A 87 17.86 7.89 -3.92
N ARG A 88 18.89 7.64 -3.11
CA ARG A 88 18.87 7.92 -1.66
C ARG A 88 18.72 9.39 -1.32
N LYS A 89 19.10 10.27 -2.24
CA LYS A 89 18.95 11.72 -2.13
C LYS A 89 18.05 12.18 -3.25
N LEU A 90 17.12 13.08 -2.94
CA LEU A 90 16.22 13.64 -3.95
C LEU A 90 17.07 14.28 -5.08
N PRO A 91 16.89 13.84 -6.34
CA PRO A 91 17.59 14.44 -7.46
C PRO A 91 17.08 15.87 -7.69
N ASP A 92 17.90 16.69 -8.34
CA ASP A 92 17.45 18.02 -8.75
C ASP A 92 16.40 17.86 -9.86
N TYR A 93 15.13 18.08 -9.52
CA TYR A 93 14.01 17.95 -10.45
C TYR A 93 14.12 18.90 -11.66
N LYS A 94 14.92 19.97 -11.57
CA LYS A 94 15.20 20.86 -12.70
C LYS A 94 16.08 20.20 -13.77
N THR A 95 16.82 19.15 -13.38
CA THR A 95 17.73 18.41 -14.26
C THR A 95 17.10 17.15 -14.85
N LEU A 96 15.91 16.76 -14.39
CA LEU A 96 15.20 15.62 -14.95
C LEU A 96 14.70 15.95 -16.37
N PRO A 97 14.74 14.98 -17.30
CA PRO A 97 14.15 15.15 -18.62
C PRO A 97 12.67 15.46 -18.46
N ARG A 98 12.23 16.59 -19.04
CA ARG A 98 10.80 16.92 -19.10
C ARG A 98 10.16 16.02 -20.16
N PRO A 99 8.96 15.49 -19.90
CA PRO A 99 8.19 14.77 -20.91
C PRO A 99 7.86 15.66 -22.11
#